data_AF-A0A453ICD7-F1
#
_entry.id   AF-A0A453ICD7-F1
#
_cell.length_a   1.000
_cell.length_b   1.000
_cell.length_c   1.000
_cell.angle_alpha   90.00
_cell.angle_beta   90.00
_cell.angle_gamma   90.00
#
_symmetry.space_group_name_H-M   'P 1'
#
loop_
_entity.id
_entity.type
_entity.pdbx_description
1 polymer ?
#
loop_
_entity_poly.entity_id
_entity_poly.type
_entity_poly.pdbx_seq_one_letter_code
_entity_poly.pdbx_strand_id
1 'polypeptide(L)'
;RNETTDDFLELLKEWQKLCKQYVKESEVQDNADAITEFGNGTPDDSAVPPEELEVWKLVDICFGDPNNVRKRCLYFKVRWKGYGPNDDTWEPIEGLGYAIFYLTKTHFT
;
A
#
# COMPACT_ATOMS: atom_id res chain seq x y z
N ARG A 1 18.15 7.67 6.09
CA ARG A 1 17.79 7.04 4.79
C ARG A 1 19.06 6.92 3.97
N ASN A 2 19.29 5.77 3.35
CA ASN A 2 20.45 5.51 2.48
C ASN A 2 19.92 4.85 1.20
N GLU A 3 19.20 5.63 0.38
CA GLU A 3 18.66 5.21 -0.91
C GLU A 3 19.48 5.85 -2.05
N THR A 4 19.44 5.26 -3.24
CA THR A 4 20.12 5.83 -4.40
C THR A 4 19.31 6.99 -4.98
N THR A 5 19.96 7.87 -5.77
CA THR A 5 19.27 8.97 -6.45
C THR A 5 18.19 8.47 -7.40
N ASP A 6 18.44 7.36 -8.10
CA ASP A 6 17.47 6.76 -9.03
C ASP A 6 16.24 6.25 -8.28
N ASP A 7 16.44 5.57 -7.15
CA ASP A 7 15.34 5.08 -6.32
C ASP A 7 14.51 6.24 -5.75
N PHE A 8 15.16 7.33 -5.35
CA PHE A 8 14.45 8.53 -4.90
C PHE A 8 13.64 9.19 -6.03
N LEU A 9 14.16 9.23 -7.27
CA LEU A 9 13.41 9.75 -8.41
C LEU A 9 12.20 8.89 -8.75
N GLU A 10 12.33 7.56 -8.70
CA GLU A 10 11.18 6.66 -8.88
C GLU A 10 10.15 6.80 -7.75
N LEU A 11 10.61 6.97 -6.51
CA LEU A 11 9.72 7.29 -5.38
C LEU A 11 8.89 8.54 -5.66
N LEU A 12 9.50 9.62 -6.16
CA LEU A 12 8.76 10.86 -6.48
C LEU A 12 7.72 10.66 -7.58
N LYS A 13 8.00 9.84 -8.60
CA LYS A 13 7.04 9.52 -9.66
C LYS A 13 5.85 8.74 -9.12
N GLU A 14 6.10 7.70 -8.32
CA GLU A 14 5.03 6.90 -7.69
C GLU A 14 4.23 7.73 -6.68
N TRP A 15 4.90 8.57 -5.89
CA TRP A 15 4.24 9.49 -4.97
C TRP A 15 3.30 10.45 -5.70
N GLN A 16 3.73 11.02 -6.83
CA GLN A 16 2.88 11.88 -7.65
C GLN A 16 1.62 11.14 -8.14
N LYS A 17 1.74 9.87 -8.55
CA LYS A 17 0.57 9.06 -8.96
C LYS A 17 -0.38 8.84 -7.79
N LEU A 18 0.13 8.52 -6.61
CA LEU A 18 -0.68 8.35 -5.40
C LEU A 18 -1.40 9.64 -5.01
N CYS A 19 -0.73 10.79 -5.08
CA CYS A 19 -1.38 12.07 -4.84
C CYS A 19 -2.55 12.28 -5.79
N LYS A 20 -2.35 12.10 -7.11
CA LYS A 20 -3.43 12.25 -8.09
C LYS A 20 -4.60 11.29 -7.87
N GLN A 21 -4.31 10.07 -7.43
CA GLN A 21 -5.33 9.03 -7.28
C GLN A 21 -6.16 9.19 -5.99
N TYR A 22 -5.51 9.50 -4.87
CA TYR A 22 -6.12 9.42 -3.55
C TYR A 22 -6.29 10.79 -2.88
N VAL A 23 -5.43 11.74 -3.20
CA VAL A 23 -5.62 13.13 -2.80
C VAL A 23 -6.50 13.76 -3.86
N LYS A 24 -7.82 13.58 -3.71
CA LYS A 24 -8.76 14.47 -4.39
C LYS A 24 -8.40 15.87 -3.96
N GLU A 25 -7.84 16.67 -4.87
CA GLU A 25 -7.98 18.11 -4.74
C GLU A 25 -9.48 18.35 -4.51
N SER A 26 -9.79 19.25 -3.58
CA SER A 26 -11.11 19.87 -3.53
C SER A 26 -11.27 20.63 -4.84
N GLU A 27 -11.51 19.92 -5.93
CA GLU A 27 -11.68 20.49 -7.25
C GLU A 27 -13.08 21.06 -7.31
N VAL A 28 -13.14 22.38 -7.52
CA VAL A 28 -14.21 22.93 -8.31
C VAL A 28 -14.16 22.18 -9.64
N GLN A 29 -15.21 21.38 -9.84
CA GLN A 29 -15.58 20.55 -10.99
C GLN A 29 -14.86 20.87 -12.32
N ASP A 30 -14.32 19.85 -12.99
CA ASP A 30 -14.75 19.49 -14.34
C ASP A 30 -14.47 18.02 -14.68
N ASN A 31 -15.38 17.45 -15.47
CA ASN A 31 -15.67 16.01 -15.60
C ASN A 31 -14.74 15.26 -16.58
N ALA A 32 -14.56 13.94 -16.39
CA ALA A 32 -14.97 12.87 -17.33
C ALA A 32 -14.18 11.55 -17.14
N ASP A 33 -14.95 10.47 -16.97
CA ASP A 33 -14.75 9.08 -17.42
C ASP A 33 -13.38 8.40 -17.35
N ALA A 34 -13.31 7.31 -16.56
CA ALA A 34 -13.09 5.96 -17.10
C ALA A 34 -13.27 4.92 -15.99
N ILE A 35 -14.38 4.16 -16.07
CA ILE A 35 -14.54 2.89 -15.36
C ILE A 35 -13.62 1.89 -16.06
N THR A 36 -12.74 1.21 -15.31
CA THR A 36 -12.05 0.01 -15.82
C THR A 36 -12.46 -1.19 -14.97
N GLU A 37 -13.27 -2.04 -15.59
CA GLU A 37 -13.69 -3.34 -15.13
C GLU A 37 -12.50 -4.32 -15.25
N PHE A 38 -12.21 -5.11 -14.21
CA PHE A 38 -11.37 -6.30 -14.35
C PHE A 38 -12.07 -7.49 -13.70
N GLY A 39 -12.47 -8.42 -14.56
CA GLY A 39 -13.16 -9.66 -14.21
C GLY A 39 -12.24 -10.76 -13.68
N ASN A 40 -12.85 -11.52 -12.76
CA ASN A 40 -12.76 -12.95 -12.48
C ASN A 40 -11.40 -13.67 -12.39
N GLY A 41 -11.15 -14.18 -11.17
CA GLY A 41 -10.34 -15.37 -10.92
C GLY A 41 -10.75 -15.99 -9.57
N THR A 42 -11.39 -17.15 -9.63
CA THR A 42 -11.79 -18.00 -8.48
C THR A 42 -10.57 -18.35 -7.62
N PRO A 43 -10.61 -18.24 -6.28
CA PRO A 43 -9.59 -18.88 -5.45
C PRO A 43 -10.07 -20.26 -5.03
N ASP A 44 -9.28 -21.24 -5.46
CA ASP A 44 -9.21 -22.60 -4.95
C ASP A 44 -8.94 -22.60 -3.44
N ASP A 45 -9.60 -23.55 -2.77
CA ASP A 45 -9.78 -23.70 -1.34
C ASP A 45 -8.65 -24.58 -0.77
N SER A 46 -7.62 -23.94 -0.18
CA SER A 46 -6.77 -24.50 0.89
C SER A 46 -5.57 -23.58 1.16
N ALA A 47 -5.72 -22.64 2.09
CA ALA A 47 -4.58 -22.00 2.73
C ALA A 47 -4.97 -21.52 4.12
N VAL A 48 -4.12 -21.83 5.10
CA VAL A 48 -4.16 -21.37 6.50
C VAL A 48 -4.59 -19.89 6.56
N PRO A 49 -5.56 -19.50 7.40
CA PRO A 49 -5.99 -18.11 7.47
C PRO A 49 -4.78 -17.23 7.76
N PRO A 50 -4.46 -16.25 6.89
CA PRO A 50 -3.42 -15.28 7.16
C PRO A 50 -3.71 -14.62 8.52
N GLU A 51 -2.71 -14.51 9.37
CA GLU A 51 -2.84 -13.77 10.62
C GLU A 51 -3.19 -12.32 10.28
N GLU A 52 -4.45 -11.95 10.49
CA GLU A 52 -4.98 -10.63 10.16
C GLU A 52 -4.44 -9.60 11.16
N LEU A 53 -3.32 -8.95 10.82
CA LEU A 53 -2.73 -7.91 11.65
C LEU A 53 -3.31 -6.54 11.31
N GLU A 54 -3.82 -5.85 12.33
CA GLU A 54 -4.40 -4.51 12.18
C GLU A 54 -3.30 -3.44 12.02
N VAL A 55 -3.33 -2.72 10.90
CA VAL A 55 -2.43 -1.58 10.66
C VAL A 55 -2.82 -0.42 11.57
N TRP A 56 -1.88 0.09 12.37
CA TRP A 56 -2.11 1.29 13.18
C TRP A 56 -1.80 2.57 12.41
N LYS A 57 -0.62 2.66 11.77
CA LYS A 57 -0.23 3.81 10.94
C LYS A 57 0.90 3.47 9.97
N LEU A 58 1.01 4.23 8.89
CA LEU A 58 2.18 4.24 8.03
C LEU A 58 3.20 5.23 8.60
N VAL A 59 4.45 4.80 8.77
CA VAL A 59 5.50 5.60 9.42
C VAL A 59 6.60 6.07 8.47
N ASP A 60 6.75 5.42 7.31
CA ASP A 60 7.71 5.80 6.27
C ASP A 60 7.30 5.24 4.90
N ILE A 61 7.94 5.72 3.83
CA ILE A 61 7.72 5.31 2.44
C ILE A 61 9.06 5.32 1.67
N CYS A 62 9.30 4.31 0.86
CA CYS A 62 10.46 4.26 -0.04
C CYS A 62 10.14 3.52 -1.33
N PHE A 63 10.97 3.74 -2.36
CA PHE A 63 11.00 2.92 -3.56
C PHE A 63 12.29 2.13 -3.58
N GLY A 64 12.22 0.86 -4.00
CA GLY A 64 13.39 -0.03 -4.05
C GLY A 64 13.08 -1.38 -3.45
N ASP A 65 14.05 -1.95 -2.74
CA ASP A 65 13.96 -3.30 -2.16
C ASP A 65 14.47 -3.28 -0.71
N PRO A 66 13.72 -2.67 0.23
CA PRO A 66 14.16 -2.54 1.62
C PRO A 66 14.32 -3.88 2.34
N ASN A 67 13.69 -4.94 1.83
CA ASN A 67 13.75 -6.30 2.39
C ASN A 67 14.77 -7.21 1.68
N ASN A 68 15.48 -6.73 0.66
CA ASN A 68 16.41 -7.51 -0.16
C ASN A 68 15.78 -8.78 -0.80
N VAL A 69 14.51 -8.70 -1.17
CA VAL A 69 13.72 -9.80 -1.76
C VAL A 69 13.73 -9.79 -3.30
N ARG A 70 14.60 -8.99 -3.91
CA ARG A 70 14.75 -8.76 -5.36
C ARG A 70 13.48 -8.24 -6.04
N LYS A 71 12.59 -7.63 -5.26
CA LYS A 71 11.40 -6.94 -5.78
C LYS A 71 11.59 -5.44 -5.59
N ARG A 72 11.71 -4.71 -6.70
CA ARG A 72 11.77 -3.25 -6.69
C ARG A 72 10.38 -2.67 -6.94
N CYS A 73 9.78 -2.10 -5.92
CA CYS A 73 8.50 -1.40 -6.03
C CYS A 73 8.37 -0.35 -4.90
N LEU A 74 7.17 0.19 -4.73
CA LEU A 74 6.86 1.10 -3.63
C LEU A 74 6.57 0.30 -2.35
N TYR A 75 7.26 0.66 -1.27
CA TYR A 75 7.10 0.07 0.04
C TYR A 75 6.70 1.13 1.07
N PHE A 76 5.88 0.71 2.03
CA PHE A 76 5.57 1.50 3.20
C PHE A 76 6.04 0.79 4.45
N LYS A 77 6.54 1.56 5.41
CA LYS A 77 6.84 1.04 6.73
C LYS A 77 5.57 1.09 7.57
N VAL A 78 5.11 -0.07 8.00
CA VAL A 78 3.87 -0.24 8.75
C VAL A 78 4.17 -0.34 10.24
N ARG A 79 3.45 0.45 11.03
CA ARG A 79 3.35 0.27 12.48
C ARG A 79 2.09 -0.53 12.77
N TRP A 80 2.26 -1.67 13.42
CA TRP A 80 1.17 -2.58 13.80
C TRP A 80 0.54 -2.19 15.12
N LYS A 81 -0.78 -2.38 15.24
CA LYS A 81 -1.51 -2.10 16.48
C LYS A 81 -1.11 -3.09 17.57
N GLY A 82 -0.77 -2.59 18.75
CA GLY A 82 -0.33 -3.43 19.87
C GLY A 82 1.17 -3.78 19.86
N TYR A 83 1.93 -3.36 18.84
CA TYR A 83 3.36 -3.62 18.70
C TYR A 83 4.21 -2.35 18.78
N GLY A 84 5.49 -2.52 19.09
CA GLY A 84 6.44 -1.43 19.24
C GLY A 84 7.11 -1.03 17.91
N PRO A 85 7.89 0.07 17.89
CA PRO A 85 8.65 0.49 16.70
C PRO A 85 9.66 -0.54 16.17
N ASN A 86 10.05 -1.49 17.00
CA ASN A 86 10.98 -2.57 16.63
C ASN A 86 10.31 -3.63 15.75
N ASP A 87 8.98 -3.72 15.82
CA ASP A 87 8.18 -4.67 15.06
C ASP A 87 7.69 -4.07 13.74
N ASP A 88 8.10 -2.85 13.40
CA ASP A 88 7.70 -2.18 12.17
C ASP A 88 8.28 -2.89 10.95
N THR A 89 7.44 -3.30 10.01
CA THR A 89 7.84 -4.02 8.80
C THR A 89 7.67 -3.16 7.54
N TRP A 90 8.46 -3.45 6.50
CA TRP A 90 8.28 -2.85 5.18
C TRP A 90 7.37 -3.73 4.34
N GLU A 91 6.19 -3.21 4.02
CA GLU A 91 5.18 -3.91 3.21
C GLU A 91 5.09 -3.28 1.81
N PRO A 92 5.02 -4.09 0.74
CA PRO A 92 4.84 -3.58 -0.61
C PRO A 92 3.42 -3.02 -0.78
N ILE A 93 3.25 -2.03 -1.66
CA ILE A 93 1.94 -1.41 -1.94
C ILE A 93 0.86 -2.43 -2.30
N GLU A 94 1.20 -3.52 -3.01
CA GLU A 94 0.23 -4.55 -3.37
C GLU A 94 -0.28 -5.33 -2.14
N GLY A 95 0.56 -5.52 -1.11
CA GLY A 95 0.17 -6.18 0.14
C GLY A 95 -0.79 -5.33 0.98
N LEU A 96 -0.65 -4.00 0.89
CA LEU A 96 -1.54 -3.07 1.59
C LEU A 96 -2.92 -2.96 0.96
N GLY A 97 -3.07 -3.22 -0.35
CA GLY A 97 -4.37 -3.24 -1.02
C GLY A 97 -5.31 -4.28 -0.40
N TYR A 98 -4.78 -5.46 -0.05
CA TYR A 98 -5.54 -6.48 0.67
C TYR A 98 -5.82 -6.05 2.12
N ALA A 99 -4.80 -5.55 2.85
CA ALA A 99 -4.99 -5.12 4.24
C ALA A 99 -6.02 -3.99 4.39
N ILE A 100 -6.02 -2.99 3.51
CA ILE A 100 -6.99 -1.86 3.52
C ILE A 100 -8.40 -2.35 3.18
N PHE A 101 -8.55 -3.34 2.28
CA PHE A 101 -9.85 -3.90 1.97
C PHE A 101 -10.50 -4.60 3.18
N TYR A 102 -9.71 -5.27 4.02
CA TYR A 102 -10.24 -5.90 5.24
C TYR A 102 -10.50 -4.90 6.36
N LEU A 103 -9.68 -3.85 6.52
CA LEU A 103 -9.88 -2.79 7.53
C LEU A 103 -11.17 -1.98 7.32
N THR A 104 -11.58 -1.77 6.06
CA THR A 104 -12.85 -1.07 5.76
C THR A 104 -14.09 -1.95 5.97
N LYS A 105 -13.93 -3.28 6.02
CA LYS A 105 -15.02 -4.23 6.24
C LYS A 105 -15.28 -4.51 7.72
N THR A 106 -14.27 -4.38 8.58
CA THR A 106 -14.39 -4.61 10.05
C THR A 106 -14.93 -3.41 10.83
N HIS A 107 -15.07 -2.23 10.22
CA HIS A 107 -15.67 -1.04 10.86
C HIS A 107 -17.15 -0.79 10.51
N PHE A 108 -17.81 -1.72 9.81
CA PHE A 108 -19.27 -1.72 9.59
C PHE A 108 -19.86 -3.11 9.86
N THR A 109 -19.89 -3.51 11.13
CA THR A 109 -20.90 -4.43 11.70
C THR A 109 -21.15 -4.06 13.14
#